data_AF-A0A519GSL7-F1
#
_entry.id   AF-A0A519GSL7-F1
#
_cell.length_a   1.000
_cell.length_b   1.000
_cell.length_c   1.000
_cell.angle_alpha   90.00
_cell.angle_beta   90.00
_cell.angle_gamma   90.00
#
_symmetry.space_group_name_H-M   'P 1'
#
loop_
_entity.id
_entity.type
_entity.pdbx_description
1 polymer ?
#
loop_
_entity_poly.entity_id
_entity_poly.type
_entity_poly.pdbx_seq_one_letter_code
_entity_poly.pdbx_strand_id
1 'polypeptide(L)'
;VGQFGTSDPVVEASGFVLLEDDKGLQNAENLVPIVNTAWLTAHPQAEAALDALSAVLTTEDLATLIGKVAIGREKAPDVALEYLQAKGLLK
;
A
#
# COMPACT_ATOMS: atom_id res chain seq x y z
N VAL A 1 21.32 -2.26 15.10
CA VAL A 1 20.73 -2.56 13.78
C VAL A 1 19.38 -3.23 14.00
N GLY A 2 18.35 -2.83 13.26
CA GLY A 2 17.00 -3.37 13.35
C GLY A 2 16.52 -3.81 11.96
N GLN A 3 15.48 -4.65 11.90
CA GLN A 3 14.85 -5.10 10.66
C GLN A 3 13.48 -4.41 10.53
N PHE A 4 13.26 -3.75 9.39
CA PHE A 4 12.03 -3.02 9.06
C PHE A 4 11.61 -3.35 7.63
N GLY A 5 10.32 -3.26 7.33
CA GLY A 5 9.83 -3.30 5.94
C GLY A 5 9.94 -1.93 5.27
N THR A 6 9.99 -1.89 3.94
CA THR A 6 10.04 -0.63 3.17
C THR A 6 8.76 0.19 3.29
N SER A 7 7.63 -0.45 3.62
CA SER A 7 6.35 0.20 3.91
C SER A 7 6.12 0.49 5.41
N ASP A 8 7.14 0.31 6.26
CA ASP A 8 7.02 0.58 7.70
C ASP A 8 7.14 2.10 7.98
N PRO A 9 6.10 2.75 8.55
CA PRO A 9 6.12 4.19 8.82
C PRO A 9 7.18 4.62 9.86
N VAL A 10 7.72 3.68 10.65
CA VAL A 10 8.71 3.97 11.70
C VAL A 10 10.03 4.47 11.11
N VAL A 11 10.36 4.09 9.87
CA VAL A 11 11.60 4.48 9.19
C VAL A 11 11.68 6.01 9.06
N GLU A 12 10.63 6.63 8.52
CA GLU A 12 10.56 8.10 8.38
C GLU A 12 10.41 8.81 9.73
N ALA A 13 9.57 8.26 10.63
CA ALA A 13 9.26 8.91 11.90
C ALA A 13 10.43 8.98 12.89
N SER A 14 11.42 8.09 12.76
CA SER A 14 12.49 7.91 13.75
C SER A 14 13.87 8.36 13.26
N GLY A 15 13.95 8.98 12.08
CA GLY A 15 15.22 9.43 11.49
C GLY A 15 16.15 8.28 11.09
N PHE A 16 15.61 7.08 10.85
CA PHE A 16 16.39 5.98 10.30
C PHE A 16 16.62 6.18 8.80
N VAL A 17 17.73 5.66 8.30
CA VAL A 17 18.04 5.62 6.86
C VAL A 17 17.82 4.20 6.37
N LEU A 18 16.99 4.04 5.34
CA LEU A 18 16.81 2.78 4.65
C LEU A 18 18.07 2.48 3.83
N LEU A 19 18.67 1.31 4.05
CA LEU A 19 19.83 0.85 3.29
C LEU A 19 19.36 0.11 2.03
N GLU A 20 20.10 0.32 0.94
CA GLU A 20 19.90 -0.43 -0.30
C GLU A 20 20.36 -1.88 -0.11
N ASP A 21 19.54 -2.84 -0.56
CA ASP A 21 19.93 -4.24 -0.68
C ASP A 21 20.71 -4.45 -1.99
N ASP A 22 21.95 -3.95 -2.02
CA ASP A 22 22.84 -3.92 -3.17
C ASP A 22 23.16 -5.31 -3.76
N LYS A 23 22.96 -6.37 -2.96
CA LYS A 23 23.21 -7.76 -3.34
C LYS A 23 21.93 -8.54 -3.63
N GLY A 24 20.76 -7.92 -3.53
CA GLY A 24 19.47 -8.57 -3.75
C GLY A 24 19.30 -9.82 -2.88
N LEU A 25 19.71 -9.74 -1.61
CA LEU A 25 19.58 -10.84 -0.66
C LEU A 25 18.12 -11.05 -0.22
N GLN A 26 17.30 -10.01 -0.28
CA GLN A 26 15.88 -10.05 0.02
C GLN A 26 15.07 -10.20 -1.27
N ASN A 27 14.08 -11.09 -1.23
CA ASN A 27 13.13 -11.21 -2.33
C ASN A 27 12.21 -9.98 -2.36
N ALA A 28 11.80 -9.57 -3.55
CA ALA A 28 10.78 -8.53 -3.69
C ALA A 28 9.41 -9.03 -3.20
N GLU A 29 8.82 -8.28 -2.27
CA GLU A 29 7.51 -8.58 -1.67
C GLU A 29 6.43 -7.68 -2.30
N ASN A 30 6.08 -7.96 -3.56
CA ASN A 30 5.08 -7.17 -4.27
C ASN A 30 3.68 -7.35 -3.68
N LEU A 31 2.95 -6.24 -3.49
CA LEU A 31 1.55 -6.26 -3.12
C LEU A 31 0.68 -6.51 -4.36
N VAL A 32 -0.04 -7.63 -4.39
CA VAL A 32 -0.87 -8.02 -5.54
C VAL A 32 -2.28 -8.41 -5.10
N PRO A 33 -3.34 -7.83 -5.68
CA PRO A 33 -4.71 -8.29 -5.45
C PRO A 33 -4.93 -9.71 -5.98
N ILE A 34 -5.54 -10.58 -5.18
CA ILE A 34 -5.93 -11.93 -5.59
C ILE A 34 -7.45 -12.05 -5.49
N VAL A 35 -8.09 -12.44 -6.60
CA VAL A 35 -9.55 -12.57 -6.69
C VAL A 35 -9.94 -13.92 -7.29
N ASN A 36 -11.09 -14.46 -6.87
CA ASN A 36 -11.64 -15.67 -7.46
C ASN A 36 -12.10 -15.41 -8.91
N THR A 37 -11.71 -16.30 -9.83
CA THR A 37 -12.02 -16.16 -11.26
C THR A 37 -13.52 -16.16 -11.55
N ALA A 38 -14.30 -17.05 -10.96
CA ALA A 38 -15.75 -17.11 -11.20
C ALA A 38 -16.46 -15.84 -10.71
N TRP A 39 -16.00 -15.30 -9.58
CA TRP A 39 -16.50 -14.03 -9.06
C TRP A 39 -16.13 -12.85 -9.97
N LEU A 40 -14.87 -12.79 -10.44
CA LEU A 40 -14.41 -11.71 -11.32
C LEU A 40 -15.18 -11.70 -12.65
N THR A 41 -15.43 -12.87 -13.23
CA THR A 41 -16.27 -12.99 -14.43
C THR A 41 -17.68 -12.42 -14.23
N ALA A 42 -18.23 -12.55 -13.03
CA ALA A 42 -19.54 -11.98 -12.68
C ALA A 42 -19.47 -10.48 -12.32
N HIS A 43 -18.28 -9.93 -12.07
CA HIS A 43 -18.05 -8.55 -11.64
C HIS A 43 -16.88 -7.90 -12.41
N PRO A 44 -16.97 -7.78 -13.75
CA PRO A 44 -15.86 -7.31 -14.58
C PRO A 44 -15.37 -5.90 -14.22
N GLN A 45 -16.23 -5.06 -13.63
CA GLN A 45 -15.84 -3.74 -13.13
C GLN A 45 -14.81 -3.77 -12.00
N ALA A 46 -14.70 -4.88 -11.27
CA ALA A 46 -13.74 -5.02 -10.19
C ALA A 46 -12.30 -5.09 -10.71
N GLU A 47 -12.08 -5.71 -11.87
CA GLU A 47 -10.76 -5.75 -12.53
C GLU A 47 -10.26 -4.33 -12.82
N ALA A 48 -11.07 -3.55 -13.54
CA ALA A 48 -10.74 -2.16 -13.87
C ALA A 48 -10.48 -1.29 -12.63
N ALA A 49 -11.24 -1.49 -11.56
CA ALA A 49 -11.05 -0.76 -10.30
C ALA A 49 -9.74 -1.15 -9.60
N LEU A 50 -9.41 -2.44 -9.54
CA LEU A 50 -8.18 -2.94 -8.93
C LEU A 50 -6.95 -2.55 -9.74
N ASP A 51 -7.03 -2.55 -11.07
CA ASP A 51 -5.96 -2.08 -11.95
C ASP A 51 -5.69 -0.58 -11.77
N ALA A 52 -6.75 0.22 -11.71
CA ALA A 52 -6.64 1.66 -11.50
C ALA A 52 -5.99 1.98 -10.14
N LEU A 53 -6.33 1.24 -9.08
CA LEU A 53 -5.67 1.36 -7.77
C LEU A 53 -4.21 0.93 -7.83
N SER A 54 -3.92 -0.22 -8.44
CA SER A 54 -2.56 -0.77 -8.53
C SER A 54 -1.61 0.12 -9.31
N ALA A 55 -2.13 0.90 -10.27
CA ALA A 55 -1.34 1.85 -11.05
C ALA A 55 -0.87 3.08 -10.24
N VAL A 56 -1.53 3.41 -9.12
CA VAL A 56 -1.24 4.63 -8.36
C VAL A 56 -0.73 4.39 -6.95
N LEU A 57 -0.90 3.18 -6.39
CA LEU A 57 -0.51 2.84 -5.03
C LEU A 57 0.99 2.53 -4.94
N THR A 58 1.76 3.52 -4.51
CA THR A 58 3.22 3.40 -4.33
C THR A 58 3.60 2.84 -2.96
N THR A 59 4.87 2.49 -2.78
CA THR A 59 5.41 2.08 -1.48
C THR A 59 5.37 3.22 -0.46
N GLU A 60 5.64 4.46 -0.90
CA GLU A 60 5.52 5.66 -0.06
C GLU A 60 4.08 5.94 0.36
N ASP A 61 3.12 5.76 -0.56
CA ASP A 61 1.69 5.84 -0.23
C ASP A 61 1.35 4.80 0.84
N LEU A 62 1.79 3.53 0.69
CA LEU A 62 1.55 2.49 1.69
C LEU A 62 2.12 2.83 3.07
N ALA A 63 3.37 3.30 3.14
CA ALA A 63 3.98 3.73 4.40
C ALA A 63 3.17 4.85 5.07
N THR A 64 2.74 5.84 4.29
CA THR A 64 1.91 6.95 4.77
C THR A 64 0.57 6.46 5.33
N LEU A 65 -0.14 5.61 4.58
CA LEU A 65 -1.45 5.08 4.98
C LEU A 65 -1.35 4.20 6.23
N ILE A 66 -0.32 3.33 6.31
CA ILE A 66 -0.05 2.51 7.49
C ILE A 66 0.29 3.42 8.68
N GLY A 67 1.06 4.49 8.48
CA GLY A 67 1.41 5.47 9.50
C GLY A 67 0.19 6.16 10.12
N LYS A 68 -0.74 6.65 9.29
CA LYS A 68 -2.01 7.25 9.75
C LYS A 68 -2.78 6.32 10.70
N VAL A 69 -2.83 5.03 10.39
CA VAL A 69 -3.55 4.04 11.21
C VAL A 69 -2.74 3.60 12.43
N ALA A 70 -1.50 3.13 12.24
CA ALA A 70 -0.70 2.52 13.29
C ALA A 70 -0.21 3.52 14.33
N ILE A 71 0.19 4.72 13.89
CA ILE A 71 0.74 5.78 14.73
C ILE A 71 -0.34 6.82 15.02
N GLY A 72 -0.99 7.34 13.98
CA GLY A 72 -2.03 8.37 14.10
C GLY A 72 -3.34 7.88 14.74
N ARG A 73 -3.54 6.56 14.82
CA ARG A 73 -4.76 5.91 15.37
C ARG A 73 -6.04 6.29 14.62
N GLU A 74 -5.90 6.70 13.37
CA GLU A 74 -7.03 6.91 12.47
C GLU A 74 -7.68 5.57 12.10
N LYS A 75 -8.95 5.61 11.69
CA LYS A 75 -9.65 4.40 11.28
C LYS A 75 -9.25 4.04 9.86
N ALA A 76 -8.84 2.79 9.64
CA ALA A 76 -8.44 2.31 8.32
C ALA A 76 -9.47 2.57 7.19
N PRO A 77 -10.80 2.41 7.40
CA PRO A 77 -11.78 2.74 6.37
C PRO A 77 -11.78 4.22 5.95
N ASP A 78 -11.60 5.14 6.91
CA ASP A 78 -11.61 6.58 6.64
C ASP A 78 -10.33 6.97 5.88
N VAL A 79 -9.17 6.44 6.29
CA VAL A 79 -7.88 6.62 5.62
C VAL A 79 -7.91 6.10 4.17
N ALA A 80 -8.50 4.92 3.95
CA ALA A 80 -8.66 4.35 2.61
C ALA A 80 -9.60 5.19 1.74
N LEU A 81 -10.73 5.66 2.29
CA LEU A 81 -11.67 6.51 1.57
C LEU A 81 -11.02 7.82 1.13
N GLU A 82 -10.33 8.51 2.04
CA GLU A 82 -9.61 9.75 1.76
C GLU A 82 -8.58 9.53 0.65
N TYR A 83 -7.80 8.44 0.71
CA TYR A 83 -6.81 8.12 -0.31
C TYR A 83 -7.43 7.90 -1.69
N LEU A 84 -8.50 7.10 -1.76
CA LEU A 84 -9.20 6.82 -3.01
C LEU A 84 -9.83 8.10 -3.59
N GLN A 85 -10.36 8.99 -2.76
CA GLN A 85 -10.85 10.29 -3.20
C GLN A 85 -9.72 11.20 -3.69
N ALA A 86 -8.59 11.26 -2.97
CA ALA A 86 -7.43 12.07 -3.33
C ALA A 86 -6.79 11.64 -4.66
N LYS A 87 -6.79 10.34 -4.97
CA LYS A 87 -6.33 9.80 -6.26
C LYS A 87 -7.41 9.84 -7.35
N GLY A 88 -8.60 10.36 -7.06
CA GLY A 88 -9.71 10.49 -8.00
C GLY A 88 -10.37 9.15 -8.38
N LEU A 89 -10.15 8.10 -7.59
CA LEU A 89 -10.69 6.76 -7.80
C LEU A 89 -12.12 6.63 -7.24
N LEU A 90 -12.48 7.46 -6.26
CA LEU A 90 -13.83 7.56 -5.70
C LEU A 90 -14.24 9.03 -5.53
N LYS A 91 -15.55 9.28 -5.42
CA LYS A 91 -16.12 10.60 -5.10
C LYS A 91 -16.64 10.61 -3.68
#